data_AF-A0A959T6D6-F1
#
_entry.id   AF-A0A959T6D6-F1
#
_cell.length_a   1.000
_cell.length_b   1.000
_cell.length_c   1.000
_cell.angle_alpha   90.00
_cell.angle_beta   90.00
_cell.angle_gamma   90.00
#
_symmetry.space_group_name_H-M   'P 1'
#
loop_
_entity.id
_entity.type
_entity.pdbx_description
1 polymer ?
#
loop_
_entity_poly.entity_id
_entity_poly.type
_entity_poly.pdbx_seq_one_letter_code
_entity_poly.pdbx_strand_id
1 'polypeptide(L)'
;PSELKDIFLRVDTQYTENIYTEEMEMVVQEIPLESRDIKMYKVKEDWIFDKQRSKMDIRIIGIAPMKEIRGEDGEVRGYAPIFWLYYPECRYVFKNWEVFNRENDAERRSFESIFWKRQFSSYITKWSNVYDRQISDYKTGIDALLQGEEIKSALFEFEHDLWNF
;
A
#
# COMPACT_ATOMS: atom_id res chain seq x y z
N PRO A 1 -5.44 1.36 -22.63
CA PRO A 1 -6.77 1.46 -21.95
C PRO A 1 -7.41 0.12 -21.60
N SER A 2 -7.18 -0.93 -22.40
CA SER A 2 -7.76 -2.26 -22.20
C SER A 2 -7.16 -3.02 -21.01
N GLU A 3 -5.84 -2.99 -20.84
CA GLU A 3 -5.14 -3.72 -19.75
C GLU A 3 -5.50 -3.23 -18.34
N LEU A 4 -5.82 -1.93 -18.19
CA LEU A 4 -6.26 -1.40 -16.90
C LEU A 4 -7.64 -1.94 -16.53
N LYS A 5 -8.53 -2.17 -17.51
CA LYS A 5 -9.87 -2.68 -17.24
C LYS A 5 -9.82 -4.09 -16.66
N ASP A 6 -8.91 -4.94 -17.14
CA ASP A 6 -8.72 -6.30 -16.61
C ASP A 6 -8.20 -6.31 -15.17
N ILE A 7 -7.42 -5.30 -14.76
CA ILE A 7 -6.93 -5.19 -13.37
C ILE A 7 -8.06 -4.77 -12.41
N PHE A 8 -9.01 -3.97 -12.89
CA PHE A 8 -10.14 -3.48 -12.10
C PHE A 8 -11.36 -4.41 -12.13
N LEU A 9 -11.40 -5.40 -13.02
CA LEU A 9 -12.54 -6.30 -13.20
C LEU A 9 -12.10 -7.74 -12.92
N ARG A 10 -12.61 -8.32 -11.82
CA ARG A 10 -12.53 -9.77 -11.64
C ARG A 10 -13.75 -10.38 -12.32
N VAL A 11 -13.51 -11.24 -13.29
CA VAL A 11 -14.56 -12.01 -13.97
C VAL A 11 -14.81 -13.28 -13.16
N ASP A 12 -16.03 -13.47 -12.67
CA ASP A 12 -16.46 -14.69 -11.96
C ASP A 12 -17.65 -15.32 -12.69
N THR A 13 -17.76 -16.65 -12.67
CA THR A 13 -18.86 -17.37 -13.33
C THR A 13 -19.84 -17.85 -12.29
N GLN A 14 -21.11 -17.44 -12.40
CA GLN A 14 -22.20 -17.93 -11.56
C GLN A 14 -23.28 -18.58 -12.42
N TYR A 15 -23.76 -19.75 -11.98
CA TYR A 15 -24.92 -20.38 -12.59
C TYR A 15 -26.18 -19.66 -12.12
N THR A 16 -26.91 -19.06 -13.06
CA THR A 16 -28.20 -18.42 -12.80
C THR A 16 -29.28 -19.20 -13.54
N GLU A 17 -30.42 -19.42 -12.90
CA GLU A 17 -31.56 -20.09 -13.51
C GLU A 17 -32.27 -19.14 -14.47
N ASN A 18 -32.39 -19.54 -15.74
CA ASN A 18 -33.08 -18.74 -16.73
C ASN A 18 -34.60 -18.88 -16.55
N ILE A 19 -35.27 -17.76 -16.28
CA ILE A 19 -36.71 -17.64 -15.97
C ILE A 19 -37.66 -18.20 -17.03
N TYR A 20 -37.17 -18.50 -18.25
CA TYR A 20 -37.98 -19.00 -19.36
C TYR A 20 -37.69 -20.44 -19.75
N THR A 21 -36.50 -20.95 -19.43
CA THR A 21 -36.02 -22.27 -19.87
C THR A 21 -35.73 -23.22 -18.71
N GLU A 22 -35.76 -22.78 -17.44
CA GLU A 22 -35.44 -23.56 -16.23
C GLU A 22 -34.05 -24.26 -16.28
N GLU A 23 -33.24 -23.92 -17.28
CA GLU A 23 -31.88 -24.42 -17.43
C GLU A 23 -30.91 -23.48 -16.70
N MET A 24 -29.89 -24.08 -16.07
CA MET A 24 -28.81 -23.33 -15.43
C MET A 24 -27.88 -22.79 -16.52
N GLU A 25 -27.96 -21.49 -16.78
CA GLU A 25 -27.02 -20.81 -17.68
C GLU A 25 -25.83 -20.26 -16.88
N MET A 26 -24.63 -20.46 -17.41
CA MET A 26 -23.43 -19.85 -16.86
C MET A 26 -23.43 -18.35 -17.22
N VAL A 27 -23.67 -17.51 -16.23
CA VAL A 27 -23.59 -16.07 -16.37
C VAL A 27 -22.22 -15.62 -15.88
N VAL A 28 -21.49 -14.96 -16.77
CA VAL A 28 -20.23 -14.30 -16.46
C VAL A 28 -20.57 -12.96 -15.80
N GLN A 29 -20.31 -12.83 -14.50
CA GLN A 29 -20.46 -11.56 -13.78
C GLN A 29 -19.10 -10.87 -13.63
N GLU A 30 -19.06 -9.60 -14.01
CA GLU A 30 -17.92 -8.73 -13.78
C GLU A 30 -18.05 -8.10 -12.38
N ILE A 31 -17.16 -8.44 -11.47
CA ILE A 31 -17.11 -7.84 -10.13
C ILE A 31 -16.13 -6.66 -10.19
N PRO A 32 -16.61 -5.41 -10.16
CA PRO A 32 -15.74 -4.24 -10.17
C PRO A 32 -14.98 -4.14 -8.84
N LEU A 33 -13.70 -3.78 -8.93
CA LEU A 33 -12.92 -3.40 -7.76
C LEU A 33 -13.45 -2.08 -7.21
N GLU A 34 -14.13 -2.14 -6.08
CA GLU A 34 -14.57 -0.96 -5.36
C GLU A 34 -13.49 -0.44 -4.40
N SER A 35 -13.48 0.87 -4.14
CA SER A 35 -12.59 1.49 -3.14
C SER A 35 -12.72 0.87 -1.74
N ARG A 36 -13.86 0.22 -1.43
CA ARG A 36 -14.13 -0.47 -0.16
C ARG A 36 -13.29 -1.73 0.07
N ASP A 37 -12.84 -2.36 -1.01
CA ASP A 37 -12.02 -3.57 -0.98
C ASP A 37 -10.57 -3.28 -0.61
N ILE A 38 -10.13 -2.04 -0.77
CA ILE A 38 -8.76 -1.61 -0.47
C ILE A 38 -8.64 -1.43 1.05
N LYS A 39 -7.83 -2.27 1.70
CA LYS A 39 -7.64 -2.24 3.16
C LYS A 39 -6.34 -1.59 3.58
N MET A 40 -5.29 -1.73 2.79
CA MET A 40 -3.95 -1.25 3.10
C MET A 40 -3.30 -0.63 1.87
N TYR A 41 -2.29 0.20 2.10
CA TYR A 41 -1.44 0.74 1.05
C TYR A 41 0.01 0.33 1.30
N LYS A 42 0.67 -0.19 0.27
CA LYS A 42 2.11 -0.41 0.25
C LYS A 42 2.77 0.80 -0.36
N VAL A 43 3.70 1.40 0.36
CA VAL A 43 4.44 2.59 -0.09
C VAL A 43 5.89 2.20 -0.33
N LYS A 44 6.44 2.62 -1.48
CA LYS A 44 7.86 2.50 -1.79
C LYS A 44 8.52 3.86 -1.64
N GLU A 45 9.48 3.92 -0.74
CA GLU A 45 10.23 5.14 -0.41
C GLU A 45 11.69 5.00 -0.80
N ASP A 46 12.28 6.12 -1.18
CA ASP A 46 13.71 6.33 -1.35
C ASP A 46 14.21 7.23 -0.23
N TRP A 47 15.29 6.82 0.41
CA TRP A 47 15.90 7.55 1.51
C TRP A 47 17.24 8.08 1.02
N ILE A 48 17.27 9.38 0.75
CA ILE A 48 18.42 10.04 0.15
C ILE A 48 19.11 10.86 1.23
N PHE A 49 20.40 10.60 1.41
CA PHE A 49 21.22 11.41 2.30
C PHE A 49 21.94 12.52 1.52
N ASP A 50 21.64 13.77 1.85
CA ASP A 50 22.37 14.93 1.34
C ASP A 50 23.54 15.26 2.27
N LYS A 51 24.76 14.98 1.80
CA LYS A 51 26.01 15.23 2.52
C LYS A 51 26.26 16.72 2.82
N GLN A 52 25.79 17.64 1.96
CA GLN A 52 26.05 19.06 2.17
C GLN A 52 25.17 19.65 3.25
N ARG A 53 23.94 19.15 3.37
CA ARG A 53 22.95 19.64 4.34
C ARG A 53 22.91 18.80 5.60
N SER A 54 23.66 17.69 5.66
CA SER A 54 23.61 16.66 6.70
C SER A 54 22.18 16.28 7.05
N LYS A 55 21.33 16.14 6.02
CA LYS A 55 19.91 15.85 6.18
C LYS A 55 19.52 14.63 5.35
N MET A 56 18.62 13.86 5.94
CA MET A 56 17.99 12.72 5.30
C MET A 56 16.66 13.18 4.69
N ASP A 57 16.56 13.11 3.37
CA ASP A 57 15.34 13.41 2.63
C ASP A 57 14.64 12.11 2.24
N ILE A 58 13.38 11.97 2.65
CA ILE A 58 12.54 10.84 2.29
C ILE A 58 11.70 11.22 1.07
N ARG A 59 11.73 10.39 0.02
CA ARG A 59 10.94 10.59 -1.19
C ARG A 59 10.10 9.36 -1.49
N ILE A 60 8.79 9.55 -1.62
CA ILE A 60 7.89 8.46 -2.04
C ILE A 60 7.98 8.31 -3.55
N ILE A 61 8.37 7.12 -4.01
CA ILE A 61 8.46 6.77 -5.44
C ILE A 61 7.11 6.24 -5.93
N GLY A 62 6.47 5.39 -5.14
CA GLY A 62 5.25 4.72 -5.56
C GLY A 62 4.35 4.28 -4.42
N ILE A 63 3.08 4.15 -4.75
CA ILE A 63 2.03 3.69 -3.85
C ILE A 63 1.24 2.56 -4.53
N ALA A 64 0.91 1.52 -3.79
CA ALA A 64 0.13 0.40 -4.28
C ALA A 64 -1.02 0.09 -3.32
N PRO A 65 -2.29 0.16 -3.75
CA PRO A 65 -3.40 -0.35 -2.95
C PRO A 65 -3.29 -1.87 -2.81
N MET A 66 -3.61 -2.38 -1.62
CA MET A 66 -3.60 -3.80 -1.32
C MET A 66 -5.03 -4.30 -1.04
N LYS A 67 -5.38 -5.41 -1.70
CA LYS A 67 -6.63 -6.14 -1.52
C LYS A 67 -6.40 -7.36 -0.63
N GLU A 68 -7.41 -7.69 0.15
CA GLU A 68 -7.49 -8.92 0.92
C GLU A 68 -7.60 -10.13 -0.02
N ILE A 69 -6.67 -11.08 0.09
CA ILE A 69 -6.79 -12.38 -0.55
C ILE A 69 -7.55 -13.29 0.39
N ARG A 70 -8.72 -13.74 -0.06
CA ARG A 70 -9.50 -14.78 0.60
C ARG A 70 -9.17 -16.13 -0.02
N GLY A 71 -8.93 -17.12 0.83
CA GLY A 71 -8.88 -18.51 0.41
C GLY A 71 -10.26 -19.01 -0.02
N GLU A 72 -10.30 -20.18 -0.62
CA GLU A 72 -11.54 -20.87 -1.01
C GLU A 72 -12.46 -21.13 0.20
N ASP A 73 -11.86 -21.29 1.39
CA ASP A 73 -12.53 -21.46 2.68
C ASP A 73 -13.09 -20.15 3.29
N GLY A 74 -12.91 -19.01 2.61
CA GLY A 74 -13.31 -17.69 3.11
C GLY A 74 -12.34 -17.07 4.14
N GLU A 75 -11.31 -17.79 4.57
CA GLU A 75 -10.28 -17.27 5.46
C GLU A 75 -9.35 -16.26 4.77
N VAL A 76 -8.94 -15.25 5.54
CA VAL A 76 -8.03 -14.20 5.08
C VAL A 76 -6.61 -14.73 5.09
N ARG A 77 -6.05 -14.99 3.91
CA ARG A 77 -4.68 -15.52 3.77
C ARG A 77 -3.61 -14.43 3.70
N GLY A 78 -4.01 -13.19 3.44
CA GLY A 78 -3.11 -12.04 3.46
C GLY A 78 -3.59 -10.90 2.56
N TYR A 79 -2.68 -9.97 2.28
CA TYR A 79 -2.93 -8.83 1.42
C TYR A 79 -1.97 -8.84 0.23
N ALA A 80 -2.48 -8.61 -0.98
CA ALA A 80 -1.66 -8.47 -2.18
C ALA A 80 -1.83 -7.09 -2.82
N PRO A 81 -0.74 -6.51 -3.36
CA PRO A 81 -0.82 -5.27 -4.12
C PRO A 81 -1.55 -5.52 -5.44
N ILE A 82 -2.43 -4.60 -5.81
CA ILE A 82 -3.21 -4.70 -7.05
C ILE A 82 -2.41 -4.14 -8.24
N PHE A 83 -1.91 -2.91 -8.09
CA PHE A 83 -1.05 -2.24 -9.08
C PHE A 83 -0.17 -1.19 -8.39
N TRP A 84 0.92 -0.80 -9.06
CA TRP A 84 1.79 0.28 -8.61
C TRP A 84 1.44 1.59 -9.31
N LEU A 85 1.25 2.64 -8.52
CA LEU A 85 1.12 4.01 -8.99
C LEU A 85 2.44 4.74 -8.76
N TYR A 86 2.88 5.48 -9.78
CA TYR A 86 4.01 6.38 -9.66
C TYR A 86 3.58 7.66 -8.93
N TYR A 87 4.10 7.85 -7.72
CA TYR A 87 3.61 8.87 -6.79
C TYR A 87 3.73 10.32 -7.32
N PRO A 88 4.82 10.72 -8.01
CA PRO A 88 4.95 12.08 -8.54
C PRO A 88 3.82 12.51 -9.48
N GLU A 89 3.32 11.60 -10.32
CA GLU A 89 2.21 11.87 -11.24
C GLU A 89 0.87 11.99 -10.50
N CYS A 90 0.69 11.18 -9.44
CA CYS A 90 -0.53 11.21 -8.63
C CYS A 90 -0.57 12.39 -7.64
N ARG A 91 0.51 13.17 -7.52
CA ARG A 91 0.63 14.24 -6.51
C ARG A 91 -0.46 15.30 -6.63
N TYR A 92 -0.84 15.68 -7.85
CA TYR A 92 -1.92 16.65 -8.09
C TYR A 92 -3.24 16.16 -7.51
N VAL A 93 -3.55 14.87 -7.66
CA VAL A 93 -4.76 14.25 -7.11
C VAL A 93 -4.70 14.33 -5.58
N PHE A 94 -3.64 13.82 -4.96
CA PHE A 94 -3.51 13.80 -3.49
C PHE A 94 -3.47 15.19 -2.84
N LYS A 95 -3.08 16.22 -3.58
CA LYS A 95 -3.13 17.61 -3.10
C LYS A 95 -4.55 18.14 -3.00
N ASN A 96 -5.43 17.76 -3.94
CA ASN A 96 -6.81 18.26 -4.00
C ASN A 96 -7.75 17.53 -3.05
N TRP A 97 -7.38 16.33 -2.57
CA TRP A 97 -8.18 15.56 -1.62
C TRP A 97 -7.80 15.90 -0.17
N GLU A 98 -8.80 16.36 0.59
CA GLU A 98 -8.67 16.68 2.00
C GLU A 98 -8.91 15.44 2.89
N VAL A 99 -8.13 15.33 3.95
CA VAL A 99 -8.27 14.35 5.02
C VAL A 99 -8.87 15.03 6.23
N PHE A 100 -10.02 14.52 6.68
CA PHE A 100 -10.68 15.00 7.87
C PHE A 100 -10.00 14.43 9.11
N ASN A 101 -9.48 15.32 9.97
CA ASN A 101 -9.01 14.92 11.28
C ASN A 101 -10.20 14.89 12.26
N ARG A 102 -10.53 13.71 12.78
CA ARG A 102 -11.67 13.53 13.70
C ARG A 102 -11.49 14.26 15.03
N GLU A 103 -10.23 14.51 15.42
CA GLU A 103 -9.88 15.21 16.66
C GLU A 103 -9.81 16.73 16.49
N ASN A 104 -9.64 17.23 15.27
CA ASN A 104 -9.50 18.66 14.99
C ASN A 104 -10.13 19.04 13.64
N ASP A 105 -11.38 19.50 13.69
CA ASP A 105 -12.17 19.90 12.52
C ASP A 105 -11.68 21.22 11.88
N ALA A 106 -10.92 22.03 12.62
CA ALA A 106 -10.40 23.30 12.11
C ALA A 106 -9.19 23.13 11.18
N GLU A 107 -8.44 22.03 11.33
CA GLU A 107 -7.25 21.77 10.53
C GLU A 107 -7.56 20.79 9.39
N ARG A 108 -7.80 21.33 8.20
CA ARG A 108 -7.88 20.55 6.97
C ARG A 108 -6.47 20.28 6.44
N ARG A 109 -6.10 19.00 6.31
CA ARG A 109 -4.83 18.60 5.68
C ARG A 109 -5.09 17.85 4.39
N SER A 110 -4.26 18.07 3.38
CA SER A 110 -4.28 17.26 2.16
C SER A 110 -3.58 15.91 2.40
N PHE A 111 -3.95 14.89 1.62
CA PHE A 111 -3.21 13.61 1.64
C PHE A 111 -1.73 13.81 1.35
N GLU A 112 -1.39 14.69 0.42
CA GLU A 112 0.00 15.06 0.13
C GLU A 112 0.74 15.53 1.39
N SER A 113 0.14 16.40 2.20
CA SER A 113 0.76 16.94 3.40
C SER A 113 1.06 15.85 4.44
N ILE A 114 0.16 14.86 4.57
CA ILE A 114 0.32 13.73 5.48
C ILE A 114 1.47 12.82 5.03
N PHE A 115 1.54 12.52 3.74
CA PHE A 115 2.61 11.71 3.16
C PHE A 115 3.97 12.41 3.27
N TRP A 116 4.02 13.71 2.96
CA TRP A 116 5.25 14.51 3.05
C TRP A 116 5.77 14.63 4.48
N LYS A 117 4.89 14.89 5.45
CA LYS A 117 5.23 14.98 6.88
C LYS A 117 5.33 13.61 7.55
N ARG A 118 5.11 12.53 6.79
CA ARG A 118 5.13 11.15 7.27
C ARG A 118 4.22 10.89 8.47
N GLN A 119 3.06 11.53 8.49
CA GLN A 119 2.08 11.42 9.58
C GLN A 119 1.17 10.20 9.40
N PHE A 120 1.76 9.01 9.36
CA PHE A 120 1.01 7.76 9.24
C PHE A 120 1.71 6.63 10.01
N SER A 121 0.92 5.65 10.46
CA SER A 121 1.46 4.41 11.02
C SER A 121 1.85 3.46 9.88
N SER A 122 3.05 2.89 9.96
CA SER A 122 3.55 1.93 8.97
C SER A 122 4.50 0.93 9.62
N TYR A 123 4.63 -0.22 8.96
CA TYR A 123 5.59 -1.27 9.28
C TYR A 123 6.44 -1.58 8.05
N ILE A 124 7.72 -1.83 8.26
CA ILE A 124 8.66 -2.12 7.18
C ILE A 124 8.51 -3.60 6.81
N THR A 125 8.27 -3.88 5.52
CA THR A 125 8.13 -5.26 4.99
C THR A 125 9.35 -5.71 4.19
N LYS A 126 10.05 -4.75 3.60
CA LYS A 126 11.24 -4.95 2.77
C LYS A 126 12.14 -3.75 2.94
N TRP A 127 13.45 -4.00 2.96
CA TRP A 127 14.49 -2.99 2.93
C TRP A 127 15.51 -3.36 1.85
N SER A 128 16.36 -2.40 1.46
CA SER A 128 17.37 -2.62 0.42
C SER A 128 18.45 -3.58 0.90
N ASN A 129 18.46 -4.82 0.41
CA ASN A 129 19.44 -5.83 0.79
C ASN A 129 20.07 -6.50 -0.45
N VAL A 130 21.21 -7.16 -0.24
CA VAL A 130 22.00 -7.81 -1.31
C VAL A 130 21.23 -8.89 -2.06
N TYR A 131 20.34 -9.60 -1.37
CA TYR A 131 19.62 -10.75 -1.91
C TYR A 131 18.20 -10.42 -2.40
N ASP A 132 17.82 -9.14 -2.40
CA ASP A 132 16.48 -8.61 -2.69
C ASP A 132 15.29 -9.29 -1.95
N ARG A 133 15.55 -9.89 -0.78
CA ARG A 133 14.54 -10.67 -0.03
C ARG A 133 13.60 -9.78 0.79
N GLN A 134 12.35 -10.21 0.98
CA GLN A 134 11.43 -9.60 1.94
C GLN A 134 11.71 -10.13 3.35
N ILE A 135 11.30 -9.38 4.37
CA ILE A 135 11.48 -9.78 5.77
C ILE A 135 10.74 -11.11 6.06
N SER A 136 9.59 -11.29 5.42
CA SER A 136 8.78 -12.52 5.48
C SER A 136 9.49 -13.77 4.95
N ASP A 137 10.52 -13.61 4.11
CA ASP A 137 11.17 -14.76 3.46
C ASP A 137 12.17 -15.46 4.40
N TYR A 138 12.58 -14.80 5.48
CA TYR A 138 13.59 -15.32 6.42
C TYR A 138 13.21 -15.20 7.90
N LYS A 139 12.21 -14.39 8.25
CA LYS A 139 11.64 -14.30 9.60
C LYS A 139 10.12 -14.50 9.55
N THR A 140 9.57 -15.17 10.55
CA THR A 140 8.15 -15.54 10.60
C THR A 140 7.46 -14.91 11.82
N GLY A 141 6.22 -14.46 11.66
CA GLY A 141 5.39 -13.99 12.76
C GLY A 141 5.94 -12.76 13.48
N ILE A 142 6.10 -12.86 14.80
CA ILE A 142 6.52 -11.75 15.67
C ILE A 142 7.94 -11.28 15.33
N ASP A 143 8.83 -12.21 14.97
CA ASP A 143 10.22 -11.88 14.66
C ASP A 143 10.35 -10.98 13.42
N ALA A 144 9.43 -11.13 12.46
CA ALA A 144 9.38 -10.27 11.29
C ALA A 144 9.01 -8.83 11.65
N LEU A 145 8.07 -8.66 12.59
CA LEU A 145 7.68 -7.34 13.09
C LEU A 145 8.82 -6.68 13.88
N LEU A 146 9.48 -7.45 14.76
CA LEU A 146 10.62 -6.96 15.52
C LEU A 146 11.77 -6.53 14.60
N GLN A 147 12.06 -7.30 13.55
CA GLN A 147 13.06 -6.92 12.56
C GLN A 147 12.70 -5.61 11.83
N GLY A 148 11.43 -5.40 11.53
CA GLY A 148 10.96 -4.15 10.93
C GLY A 148 11.20 -2.95 11.84
N GLU A 149 10.94 -3.09 13.14
CA GLU A 149 11.22 -2.05 14.14
C GLU A 149 12.74 -1.83 14.33
N GLU A 150 13.55 -2.89 14.34
CA GLU A 150 15.02 -2.76 14.36
C GLU A 150 15.55 -1.92 13.19
N ILE A 151 15.08 -2.19 11.97
CA ILE A 151 15.49 -1.43 10.76
C ILE A 151 15.07 0.03 10.88
N LYS A 152 13.88 0.29 11.39
CA LYS A 152 13.36 1.64 11.61
C LYS A 152 14.19 2.39 12.65
N SER A 153 14.55 1.75 13.76
CA SER A 153 15.42 2.32 14.78
C SER A 153 16.82 2.61 14.22
N ALA A 154 17.40 1.69 13.45
CA ALA A 154 18.70 1.89 12.82
C ALA A 154 18.70 3.09 11.84
N LEU A 155 17.62 3.30 11.09
CA LEU A 155 17.46 4.48 10.23
C LEU A 155 17.41 5.78 11.06
N PHE A 156 16.72 5.75 12.20
CA PHE A 156 16.63 6.90 13.12
C PHE A 156 17.97 7.21 13.81
N GLU A 157 18.68 6.17 14.27
CA GLU A 157 20.02 6.31 14.85
C GLU A 157 21.02 6.86 13.83
N PHE A 158 20.98 6.35 12.60
CA PHE A 158 21.83 6.88 11.52
C PHE A 158 21.56 8.36 11.26
N GLU A 159 20.28 8.78 11.25
CA GLU A 159 19.94 10.21 11.18
C GLU A 159 20.53 10.96 12.37
N HIS A 160 20.31 10.50 13.61
CA HIS A 160 20.77 11.15 14.83
C HIS A 160 22.30 11.29 14.93
N ASP A 161 23.04 10.26 14.56
CA ASP A 161 24.51 10.27 14.58
C ASP A 161 25.09 11.32 13.64
N LEU A 162 24.44 11.58 12.51
CA LEU A 162 24.84 12.63 11.58
C LEU A 162 24.62 14.05 12.12
N TRP A 163 23.79 14.22 13.15
CA TRP A 163 23.57 15.51 13.83
C TRP A 163 24.58 15.78 14.95
N ASN A 164 25.28 14.77 15.46
CA ASN A 164 26.19 14.90 16.62
C ASN A 164 27.64 15.30 16.26
N PHE A 165 27.84 16.10 15.21
CA PHE A 165 29.16 16.60 14.76
C PHE A 165 29.22 18.11 14.60
#